data_AF-A0A961NM28-F1
#
_entry.id   AF-A0A961NM28-F1
#
_cell.length_a   1.000
_cell.length_b   1.000
_cell.length_c   1.000
_cell.angle_alpha   90.00
_cell.angle_beta   90.00
_cell.angle_gamma   90.00
#
_symmetry.space_group_name_H-M   'P 1'
#
loop_
_entity.id
_entity.type
_entity.pdbx_description
1 polymer ?
#
loop_
_entity_poly.entity_id
_entity_poly.type
_entity_poly.pdbx_seq_one_letter_code
_entity_poly.pdbx_strand_id
1 'polypeptide(L)'
;MTVRRKAHLQIIRGLMGILLCAICAGSMSRCERKAGEIPYGMKLQYKEDALKVCRAISDCLQADVRERLADEPERRDMIVRRMDRDLCVERQFEQISTDLKMIGESVTDAYEEMRPTGSEEYYRSYSRCAEVIDQAPDCAAVRTAYNDNPACAVLHSRPES
;
A
#
# COMPACT_ATOMS: atom_id res chain seq x y z
N MET A 1 76.83 19.46 8.72
CA MET A 1 75.58 19.34 7.94
C MET A 1 74.76 18.24 8.59
N THR A 2 73.71 18.60 9.34
CA THR A 2 72.29 18.29 9.00
C THR A 2 72.01 16.77 8.97
N VAL A 3 71.04 16.19 9.65
CA VAL A 3 69.78 16.68 10.23
C VAL A 3 69.30 15.63 11.24
N ARG A 4 68.84 16.12 12.39
CA ARG A 4 67.98 15.39 13.33
C ARG A 4 66.71 14.93 12.62
N ARG A 5 66.31 13.67 12.75
CA ARG A 5 64.90 13.28 12.91
C ARG A 5 64.83 11.86 13.46
N LYS A 6 64.44 11.79 14.73
CA LYS A 6 64.26 10.57 15.53
C LYS A 6 63.12 9.75 14.92
N ALA A 7 63.44 8.52 14.55
CA ALA A 7 62.49 7.53 14.09
C ALA A 7 62.09 6.62 15.25
N HIS A 8 60.78 6.41 15.36
CA HIS A 8 60.10 5.24 15.91
C HIS A 8 60.50 4.78 17.32
N LEU A 9 59.73 5.24 18.32
CA LEU A 9 59.49 4.42 19.50
C LEU A 9 58.01 4.51 19.93
N GLN A 10 57.39 3.34 19.87
CA GLN A 10 56.33 2.86 20.76
C GLN A 10 54.91 3.42 20.59
N ILE A 11 54.19 2.64 19.77
CA ILE A 11 52.79 2.25 19.93
C ILE A 11 52.46 2.07 21.43
N ILE A 12 51.89 3.09 22.04
CA ILE A 12 51.24 2.99 23.36
C ILE A 12 49.74 3.11 23.14
N ARG A 13 49.09 1.96 23.31
CA ARG A 13 47.66 1.82 23.59
C ARG A 13 47.31 2.72 24.78
N GLY A 14 46.55 3.77 24.54
CA GLY A 14 46.06 4.66 25.58
C GLY A 14 44.84 5.42 25.09
N LEU A 15 43.67 5.02 25.59
CA LEU A 15 42.53 5.91 25.85
C LEU A 15 42.13 6.87 24.70
N MET A 16 41.44 6.34 23.69
CA MET A 16 40.41 7.10 22.97
C MET A 16 39.04 6.53 23.32
N GLY A 17 38.68 6.69 24.59
CA GLY A 17 37.29 6.72 25.03
C GLY A 17 36.97 8.17 25.38
N ILE A 18 35.90 8.69 24.78
CA ILE A 18 35.28 10.02 24.95
C ILE A 18 35.54 10.99 23.78
N LEU A 19 34.40 11.47 23.26
CA LEU A 19 34.18 12.64 22.40
C LEU A 19 34.33 12.46 20.88
N LEU A 20 33.33 11.83 20.27
CA LEU A 20 32.84 12.18 18.92
C LEU A 20 31.42 11.62 18.70
N CYS A 21 30.47 12.06 19.53
CA CYS A 21 29.02 11.88 19.29
C CYS A 21 28.33 13.18 18.82
N ALA A 22 29.06 14.09 18.18
CA ALA A 22 28.51 15.41 17.80
C ALA A 22 28.78 15.82 16.36
N ILE A 23 29.07 14.89 15.44
CA ILE A 23 29.13 15.16 14.00
C ILE A 23 28.52 14.02 13.20
N CYS A 24 27.25 13.71 13.48
CA CYS A 24 26.34 13.03 12.53
C CYS A 24 25.01 13.79 12.43
N ALA A 25 25.01 15.10 12.71
CA ALA A 25 23.85 15.99 12.54
C ALA A 25 23.78 16.61 11.12
N GLY A 26 24.39 15.96 10.12
CA GLY A 26 24.60 16.53 8.77
C GLY A 26 24.03 15.74 7.61
N SER A 27 23.36 14.62 7.87
CA SER A 27 22.65 13.85 6.86
C SER A 27 21.59 12.97 7.52
N MET A 28 20.69 13.61 8.30
CA MET A 28 19.32 13.13 8.32
C MET A 28 18.81 13.32 6.90
N SER A 29 19.03 12.31 6.05
CA SER A 29 18.15 12.07 4.92
C SER A 29 16.76 12.11 5.52
N ARG A 30 16.03 13.20 5.30
CA ARG A 30 14.58 13.19 5.48
C ARG A 30 14.17 11.90 4.79
N CYS A 31 13.52 10.99 5.51
CA CYS A 31 12.69 9.99 4.85
C CYS A 31 11.60 10.80 4.17
N GLU A 32 11.92 11.35 3.00
CA GLU A 32 10.97 11.94 2.08
C GLU A 32 10.07 10.78 1.68
N ARG A 33 8.96 10.63 2.42
CA ARG A 33 7.88 9.75 1.99
C ARG A 33 7.47 10.28 0.62
N LYS A 34 7.74 9.48 -0.41
CA LYS A 34 7.35 9.83 -1.77
C LYS A 34 5.84 10.01 -1.78
N ALA A 35 5.39 11.07 -2.45
CA ALA A 35 3.97 11.28 -2.62
C ALA A 35 3.32 10.06 -3.28
N GLY A 36 2.22 9.57 -2.70
CA GLY A 36 1.52 8.37 -3.17
C GLY A 36 2.03 7.03 -2.63
N GLU A 37 2.97 6.99 -1.70
CA GLU A 37 3.31 5.75 -1.00
C GLU A 37 2.33 5.46 0.13
N ILE A 38 1.73 4.27 0.11
CA ILE A 38 0.93 3.77 1.24
C ILE A 38 1.78 3.82 2.53
N PRO A 39 1.29 4.47 3.60
CA PRO A 39 2.01 4.56 4.85
C PRO A 39 2.45 3.17 5.34
N TYR A 40 3.73 3.03 5.72
CA TYR A 40 4.31 1.72 6.10
C TYR A 40 3.46 0.98 7.15
N GLY A 41 2.92 1.70 8.14
CA GLY A 41 2.06 1.14 9.18
C GLY A 41 0.68 0.67 8.71
N MET A 42 0.22 1.11 7.53
CA MET A 42 -1.09 0.74 6.97
C MET A 42 -1.00 -0.26 5.82
N LYS A 43 0.20 -0.56 5.30
CA LYS A 43 0.37 -1.50 4.17
C LYS A 43 -0.26 -2.87 4.43
N LEU A 44 -0.14 -3.38 5.66
CA LEU A 44 -0.73 -4.66 6.02
C LEU A 44 -2.26 -4.60 6.00
N GLN A 45 -2.84 -3.53 6.54
CA GLN A 45 -4.28 -3.34 6.61
C GLN A 45 -4.90 -3.19 5.21
N TYR A 46 -4.29 -2.37 4.34
CA TYR A 46 -4.67 -2.30 2.94
C TYR A 46 -4.55 -3.65 2.24
N LYS A 47 -3.55 -4.47 2.59
CA LYS A 47 -3.40 -5.82 2.01
C LYS A 47 -4.54 -6.74 2.41
N GLU A 48 -4.89 -6.75 3.69
CA GLU A 48 -5.98 -7.56 4.22
C GLU A 48 -7.32 -7.15 3.60
N ASP A 49 -7.58 -5.85 3.50
CA ASP A 49 -8.81 -5.34 2.90
C ASP A 49 -8.86 -5.56 1.38
N ALA A 50 -7.74 -5.43 0.67
CA ALA A 50 -7.65 -5.79 -0.76
C ALA A 50 -7.91 -7.28 -0.99
N LEU A 51 -7.42 -8.15 -0.10
CA LEU A 51 -7.68 -9.58 -0.18
C LEU A 51 -9.16 -9.91 0.02
N LYS A 52 -9.86 -9.22 0.93
CA LYS A 52 -11.31 -9.35 1.12
C LYS A 52 -12.06 -8.99 -0.16
N VAL A 53 -11.79 -7.81 -0.72
CA VAL A 53 -12.39 -7.33 -1.97
C VAL A 53 -12.13 -8.29 -3.12
N CYS A 54 -10.86 -8.64 -3.35
CA CYS A 54 -10.47 -9.49 -4.48
C CYS A 54 -11.03 -10.91 -4.37
N ARG A 55 -11.14 -11.47 -3.16
CA ARG A 55 -11.76 -12.78 -2.96
C ARG A 55 -13.24 -12.74 -3.32
N ALA A 56 -13.99 -11.83 -2.71
CA ALA A 56 -15.44 -11.73 -2.90
C ALA A 56 -15.81 -11.44 -4.36
N ILE A 57 -15.12 -10.51 -5.02
CA ILE A 57 -15.35 -10.18 -6.43
C ILE A 57 -14.96 -11.35 -7.33
N SER A 58 -13.79 -11.95 -7.14
CA SER A 58 -13.33 -13.08 -7.97
C SER A 58 -14.29 -14.26 -7.83
N ASP A 59 -14.74 -14.59 -6.62
CA ASP A 59 -15.68 -15.70 -6.39
C ASP A 59 -17.04 -15.45 -7.03
N CYS A 60 -17.56 -14.22 -6.90
CA CYS A 60 -18.79 -13.83 -7.57
C CYS A 60 -18.66 -13.89 -9.11
N LEU A 61 -17.57 -13.39 -9.68
CA LEU A 61 -17.33 -13.45 -11.13
C LEU A 61 -17.12 -14.87 -11.63
N GLN A 62 -16.41 -15.72 -10.88
CA GLN A 62 -16.22 -17.12 -11.23
C GLN A 62 -17.55 -17.88 -11.20
N ALA A 63 -18.41 -17.63 -10.21
CA ALA A 63 -19.75 -18.20 -10.15
C ALA A 63 -20.60 -17.79 -11.37
N ASP A 64 -20.60 -16.50 -11.71
CA ASP A 64 -21.33 -15.98 -12.88
C ASP A 64 -20.83 -16.60 -14.19
N VAL A 65 -19.50 -16.68 -14.37
CA VAL A 65 -18.91 -17.32 -15.56
C VAL A 65 -19.27 -18.80 -15.63
N ARG A 66 -19.30 -19.51 -14.50
CA ARG A 66 -19.68 -20.92 -14.46
C ARG A 66 -21.14 -21.14 -14.84
N GLU A 67 -22.03 -20.27 -14.39
CA GLU A 67 -23.45 -20.32 -14.73
C GLU A 67 -23.68 -19.99 -16.21
N ARG A 68 -23.11 -18.87 -16.68
CA ARG A 68 -23.32 -18.37 -18.04
C ARG A 68 -22.68 -19.23 -19.13
N LEU A 69 -21.62 -19.95 -18.80
CA LEU A 69 -20.90 -20.84 -19.71
C LEU A 69 -21.01 -22.31 -19.28
N ALA A 70 -22.15 -22.69 -18.68
CA ALA A 70 -22.41 -24.07 -18.27
C ALA A 70 -22.27 -25.06 -19.45
N ASP A 71 -22.70 -24.65 -20.65
CA ASP A 71 -22.66 -25.46 -21.87
C ASP A 71 -21.32 -25.36 -22.64
N GLU A 72 -20.39 -24.49 -22.22
CA GLU A 72 -19.09 -24.26 -22.87
C GLU A 72 -17.92 -24.47 -21.88
N PRO A 73 -17.68 -25.71 -21.39
CA PRO A 73 -16.76 -25.97 -20.28
C PRO A 73 -15.31 -25.56 -20.56
N GLU A 74 -14.82 -25.75 -21.80
CA GLU A 74 -13.45 -25.36 -22.17
C GLU A 74 -13.25 -23.83 -22.11
N ARG A 75 -14.25 -23.07 -22.57
CA ARG A 75 -14.21 -21.61 -22.55
C ARG A 75 -14.36 -21.06 -21.13
N ARG A 76 -15.28 -21.65 -20.35
CA ARG A 76 -15.45 -21.36 -18.92
C ARG A 76 -14.15 -21.54 -18.16
N ASP A 77 -13.50 -22.69 -18.31
CA ASP A 77 -12.28 -23.01 -17.57
C ASP A 77 -11.12 -22.11 -17.97
N MET A 78 -10.99 -21.76 -19.26
CA MET A 78 -10.01 -20.78 -19.73
C MET A 78 -10.22 -19.40 -19.07
N ILE A 79 -11.46 -18.92 -18.94
CA ILE A 79 -11.77 -17.62 -18.35
C ILE A 79 -11.52 -17.65 -16.84
N VAL A 80 -12.02 -18.67 -16.13
CA VAL A 80 -11.86 -18.82 -14.67
C VAL A 80 -10.37 -18.91 -14.30
N ARG A 81 -9.54 -19.61 -15.08
CA ARG A 81 -8.08 -19.69 -14.83
C ARG A 81 -7.36 -18.35 -14.96
N ARG A 82 -7.93 -17.37 -15.66
CA ARG A 82 -7.36 -16.01 -15.79
C ARG A 82 -7.81 -15.07 -14.67
N MET A 83 -8.78 -15.47 -13.85
CA MET A 83 -9.23 -14.69 -12.69
C MET A 83 -8.28 -14.89 -11.51
N ASP A 84 -7.09 -14.32 -11.63
CA ASP A 84 -6.05 -14.41 -10.63
C ASP A 84 -6.28 -13.40 -9.48
N ARG A 85 -6.41 -13.93 -8.26
CA ARG A 85 -6.63 -13.12 -7.06
C ARG A 85 -5.39 -12.33 -6.67
N ASP A 86 -4.20 -12.86 -6.91
CA ASP A 86 -2.95 -12.17 -6.57
C ASP A 86 -2.77 -10.96 -7.49
N LEU A 87 -3.04 -11.13 -8.80
CA LEU A 87 -3.05 -10.03 -9.76
C LEU A 87 -4.12 -8.97 -9.43
N CYS A 88 -5.28 -9.38 -8.91
CA CYS A 88 -6.28 -8.44 -8.42
C CYS A 88 -5.73 -7.60 -7.26
N VAL A 89 -5.08 -8.22 -6.27
CA VAL A 89 -4.50 -7.51 -5.12
C VAL A 89 -3.42 -6.54 -5.59
N GLU A 90 -2.51 -6.98 -6.47
CA GLU A 90 -1.48 -6.09 -7.02
C GLU A 90 -2.08 -4.84 -7.67
N ARG A 91 -3.11 -5.00 -8.51
CA ARG A 91 -3.82 -3.88 -9.14
C ARG A 91 -4.54 -2.98 -8.15
N GLN A 92 -5.09 -3.54 -7.06
CA GLN A 92 -5.66 -2.73 -5.97
C GLN A 92 -4.59 -1.83 -5.35
N PHE A 93 -3.39 -2.36 -5.08
CA PHE A 93 -2.28 -1.56 -4.54
C PHE A 93 -1.81 -0.45 -5.48
N GLU A 94 -1.74 -0.73 -6.78
CA GLU A 94 -1.43 0.27 -7.80
C GLU A 94 -2.47 1.41 -7.82
N GLN A 95 -3.75 1.06 -7.76
CA GLN A 95 -4.86 2.01 -7.71
C GLN A 95 -4.80 2.86 -6.44
N ILE A 96 -4.70 2.23 -5.26
CA ILE A 96 -4.60 2.93 -3.98
C ILE A 96 -3.41 3.89 -3.98
N SER A 97 -2.24 3.45 -4.47
CA SER A 97 -1.05 4.31 -4.53
C SER A 97 -1.27 5.52 -5.45
N THR A 98 -1.97 5.32 -6.56
CA THR A 98 -2.36 6.39 -7.50
C THR A 98 -3.30 7.39 -6.82
N ASP A 99 -4.34 6.91 -6.15
CA ASP A 99 -5.34 7.75 -5.49
C ASP A 99 -4.71 8.57 -4.36
N LEU A 100 -3.88 7.96 -3.52
CA LEU A 100 -3.14 8.65 -2.46
C LEU A 100 -2.20 9.72 -3.01
N LYS A 101 -1.64 9.52 -4.20
CA LYS A 101 -0.81 10.53 -4.87
C LYS A 101 -1.65 11.73 -5.31
N MET A 102 -2.84 11.49 -5.84
CA MET A 102 -3.75 12.54 -6.33
C MET A 102 -4.40 13.35 -5.20
N ILE A 103 -4.65 12.71 -4.06
CA ILE A 103 -5.12 13.37 -2.84
C ILE A 103 -4.10 14.42 -2.33
N GLY A 104 -2.89 14.46 -2.91
CA GLY A 104 -1.96 15.57 -2.75
C GLY A 104 -1.00 15.40 -1.59
N GLU A 105 -0.86 14.20 -1.03
CA GLU A 105 0.14 13.95 0.00
C GLU A 105 1.51 13.69 -0.61
N SER A 106 2.41 14.69 -0.57
CA SER A 106 3.75 14.44 -0.02
C SER A 106 3.64 14.64 1.49
N VAL A 107 4.10 13.68 2.30
CA VAL A 107 4.08 13.83 3.76
C VAL A 107 5.15 14.83 4.18
N THR A 108 4.86 16.13 4.08
CA THR A 108 5.71 17.17 4.66
C THR A 108 5.00 18.26 5.45
N ASP A 109 3.69 18.53 5.32
CA ASP A 109 3.08 19.66 6.05
C ASP A 109 1.69 19.38 6.67
N ALA A 110 1.50 18.23 7.34
CA ALA A 110 0.25 17.94 8.05
C ALA A 110 0.47 17.35 9.45
N TYR A 111 1.29 18.01 10.26
CA TYR A 111 1.42 17.68 11.69
C TYR A 111 0.65 18.62 12.62
N GLU A 112 -0.11 19.61 12.13
CA GLU A 112 -0.62 20.67 13.01
C GLU A 112 -2.13 20.76 13.25
N GLU A 113 -3.04 20.10 12.54
CA GLU A 113 -4.47 20.19 12.92
C GLU A 113 -5.22 18.87 12.74
N MET A 114 -6.01 18.51 13.76
CA MET A 114 -6.84 17.30 13.88
C MET A 114 -8.00 17.27 12.87
N ARG A 115 -7.71 17.32 11.57
CA ARG A 115 -8.63 16.92 10.51
C ARG A 115 -8.15 15.58 9.96
N PRO A 116 -9.06 14.60 9.73
CA PRO A 116 -8.67 13.40 9.01
C PRO A 116 -8.07 13.85 7.68
N THR A 117 -6.84 13.45 7.43
CA THR A 117 -6.21 13.69 6.13
C THR A 117 -7.04 12.99 5.06
N GLY A 118 -7.00 13.48 3.83
CA GLY A 118 -7.70 12.81 2.73
C GLY A 118 -7.32 11.31 2.60
N SER A 119 -6.10 10.95 3.03
CA SER A 119 -5.63 9.56 3.10
C SER A 119 -6.31 8.71 4.18
N GLU A 120 -6.64 9.27 5.34
CA GLU A 120 -7.32 8.52 6.41
C GLU A 120 -8.80 8.31 6.07
N GLU A 121 -9.47 9.32 5.52
CA GLU A 121 -10.84 9.19 5.04
C GLU A 121 -10.95 8.22 3.85
N TYR A 122 -9.98 8.27 2.93
CA TYR A 122 -9.85 7.29 1.85
C TYR A 122 -9.71 5.88 2.42
N TYR A 123 -8.80 5.66 3.37
CA TYR A 123 -8.63 4.33 3.97
C TYR A 123 -9.90 3.84 4.66
N ARG A 124 -10.57 4.69 5.46
CA ARG A 124 -11.81 4.32 6.14
C ARG A 124 -12.89 3.90 5.15
N SER A 125 -13.03 4.62 4.04
CA SER A 125 -13.98 4.30 2.98
C SER A 125 -13.62 2.97 2.29
N TYR A 126 -12.36 2.79 1.94
CA TYR A 126 -11.84 1.56 1.35
C TYR A 126 -12.08 0.34 2.25
N SER A 127 -11.67 0.44 3.52
CA SER A 127 -11.84 -0.62 4.52
C SER A 127 -13.32 -0.94 4.74
N ARG A 128 -14.17 0.09 4.81
CA ARG A 128 -15.62 -0.11 4.95
C ARG A 128 -16.22 -0.82 3.74
N CYS A 129 -15.81 -0.48 2.53
CA CYS A 129 -16.25 -1.19 1.34
C CYS A 129 -15.80 -2.66 1.37
N ALA A 130 -14.54 -2.92 1.74
CA ALA A 130 -14.01 -4.27 1.86
C ALA A 130 -14.80 -5.13 2.84
N GLU A 131 -15.17 -4.59 4.00
CA GLU A 131 -16.02 -5.28 4.98
C GLU A 131 -17.41 -5.60 4.43
N VAL A 132 -18.08 -4.62 3.82
CA VAL A 132 -19.46 -4.81 3.33
C VAL A 132 -19.51 -5.86 2.24
N ILE A 133 -18.52 -5.86 1.33
CA ILE A 133 -18.44 -6.83 0.25
C ILE A 133 -18.10 -8.24 0.78
N ASP A 134 -17.17 -8.34 1.74
CA ASP A 134 -16.77 -9.64 2.32
C ASP A 134 -17.89 -10.30 3.12
N GLN A 135 -18.75 -9.49 3.74
CA GLN A 135 -19.91 -9.95 4.51
C GLN A 135 -21.14 -10.26 3.64
N ALA A 136 -21.10 -10.00 2.34
CA ALA A 136 -22.23 -10.24 1.45
C ALA A 136 -22.47 -11.77 1.28
N PRO A 137 -23.69 -12.26 1.49
CA PRO A 137 -23.97 -13.70 1.55
C PRO A 137 -23.92 -14.41 0.21
N ASP A 138 -24.08 -13.69 -0.90
CA ASP A 138 -24.08 -14.24 -2.25
C ASP A 138 -23.61 -13.21 -3.30
N CYS A 139 -23.45 -13.66 -4.54
CA CYS A 139 -22.95 -12.83 -5.62
C CYS A 139 -23.88 -11.66 -5.99
N ALA A 140 -25.20 -11.80 -5.82
CA ALA A 140 -26.13 -10.70 -6.06
C ALA A 140 -25.95 -9.60 -5.01
N ALA A 141 -25.80 -9.99 -3.74
CA ALA A 141 -25.48 -9.08 -2.64
C ALA A 141 -24.08 -8.45 -2.81
N VAL A 142 -23.06 -9.20 -3.26
CA VAL A 142 -21.73 -8.66 -3.59
C VAL A 142 -21.83 -7.57 -4.66
N ARG A 143 -22.57 -7.82 -5.75
CA ARG A 143 -22.76 -6.82 -6.83
C ARG A 143 -23.46 -5.57 -6.33
N THR A 144 -24.52 -5.74 -5.53
CA THR A 144 -25.28 -4.63 -4.95
C THR A 144 -24.38 -3.82 -4.00
N ALA A 145 -23.65 -4.49 -3.11
CA ALA A 145 -22.69 -3.86 -2.21
C ALA A 145 -21.61 -3.10 -2.98
N TYR A 146 -20.99 -3.73 -3.99
CA TYR A 146 -19.93 -3.10 -4.77
C TYR A 146 -20.43 -1.88 -5.53
N ASN A 147 -21.56 -1.97 -6.23
CA ASN A 147 -22.03 -0.88 -7.11
C ASN A 147 -22.77 0.23 -6.37
N ASP A 148 -23.55 -0.12 -5.35
CA ASP A 148 -24.54 0.81 -4.78
C ASP A 148 -24.15 1.31 -3.39
N ASN A 149 -23.16 0.70 -2.72
CA ASN A 149 -22.71 1.17 -1.41
C ASN A 149 -21.84 2.42 -1.56
N PRO A 150 -22.16 3.54 -0.89
CA PRO A 150 -21.37 4.77 -0.97
C PRO A 150 -19.90 4.60 -0.57
N ALA A 151 -19.59 3.68 0.35
CA ALA A 151 -18.21 3.42 0.76
C ALA A 151 -17.37 2.84 -0.39
N CYS A 152 -18.01 2.17 -1.36
CA CYS A 152 -17.33 1.58 -2.51
C CYS A 152 -17.07 2.57 -3.65
N ALA A 153 -17.53 3.82 -3.54
CA ALA A 153 -17.24 4.86 -4.53
C ALA A 153 -15.73 5.02 -4.80
N VAL A 154 -14.89 4.83 -3.77
CA VAL A 154 -13.42 4.88 -3.90
C VAL A 154 -12.81 3.78 -4.77
N LEU A 155 -13.53 2.67 -4.98
CA LEU A 155 -13.11 1.60 -5.90
C LEU A 155 -13.51 1.88 -7.35
N HIS A 156 -14.47 2.79 -7.57
CA HIS A 156 -15.00 3.15 -8.88
C HIS A 156 -14.41 4.43 -9.45
N SER A 157 -13.85 5.28 -8.59
CA SER A 157 -13.18 6.51 -8.98
C SER A 157 -11.94 6.18 -9.80
N ARG A 158 -12.12 6.04 -11.12
CA ARG A 158 -11.01 6.20 -12.04
C ARG A 158 -10.63 7.68 -12.04
N PRO A 159 -9.34 8.03 -11.91
CA PRO A 159 -8.92 9.32 -12.38
C PRO A 159 -9.29 9.46 -13.85
N GLU A 160 -10.10 10.47 -14.16
CA GLU A 160 -10.23 10.93 -15.54
C GLU A 160 -8.83 11.33 -16.02
N SER A 161 -8.32 10.57 -16.98
CA SER A 161 -7.05 10.79 -17.66
C SER A 161 -7.10 11.97 -18.62
#